data_AF-A0A318NAV3-F1
#
_entry.id   AF-A0A318NAV3-F1
#
_cell.length_a   1.000
_cell.length_b   1.000
_cell.length_c   1.000
_cell.angle_alpha   90.00
_cell.angle_beta   90.00
_cell.angle_gamma   90.00
#
_symmetry.space_group_name_H-M   'P 1'
#
loop_
_entity.id
_entity.type
_entity.pdbx_description
1 polymer ?
#
loop_
_entity_poly.entity_id
_entity_poly.type
_entity_poly.pdbx_seq_one_letter_code
_entity_poly.pdbx_strand_id
1 'polypeptide(L)'
;PVHERILEAFQRLGFRFKHADLERGHIRGVQQTLPFYQEIEFFASPQYASTIREVELTFVTSQRGVEVILECDKRGGFLSAGHDAFGRYQVSHTDVDRVDW
;
A
#
# COMPACT_ATOMS: atom_id res chain seq x y z
N PRO A 1 7.05 -7.82 -11.66
CA PRO A 1 7.89 -8.46 -10.61
C PRO A 1 7.40 -8.14 -9.17
N VAL A 2 7.96 -7.22 -8.36
CA VAL A 2 7.45 -7.00 -6.97
C VAL A 2 6.02 -6.42 -6.95
N HIS A 3 5.77 -5.33 -7.67
CA HIS A 3 4.46 -4.67 -7.67
C HIS A 3 3.35 -5.64 -8.09
N GLU A 4 3.58 -6.38 -9.18
CA GLU A 4 2.65 -7.38 -9.71
C GLU A 4 2.36 -8.49 -8.69
N ARG A 5 3.39 -9.04 -8.02
CA ARG A 5 3.19 -10.08 -6.98
C ARG A 5 2.31 -9.57 -5.83
N ILE A 6 2.52 -8.33 -5.39
CA ILE A 6 1.74 -7.71 -4.30
C ILE A 6 0.31 -7.42 -4.78
N LEU A 7 0.14 -6.89 -5.99
CA LEU A 7 -1.18 -6.63 -6.56
C LEU A 7 -1.97 -7.93 -6.76
N GLU A 8 -1.32 -9.00 -7.22
CA GLU A 8 -1.91 -10.34 -7.30
C GLU A 8 -2.26 -10.88 -5.90
N ALA A 9 -1.41 -10.67 -4.89
CA ALA A 9 -1.71 -11.06 -3.52
C ALA A 9 -2.95 -10.35 -2.98
N PHE A 10 -3.08 -9.04 -3.23
CA PHE A 10 -4.29 -8.28 -2.90
C PHE A 10 -5.53 -8.87 -3.57
N GLN A 11 -5.44 -9.24 -4.85
CA GLN A 11 -6.54 -9.90 -5.57
C GLN A 11 -6.88 -11.27 -4.97
N ARG A 12 -5.87 -12.11 -4.68
CA ARG A 12 -6.07 -13.43 -4.03
C ARG A 12 -6.73 -13.30 -2.66
N LEU A 13 -6.38 -12.26 -1.91
CA LEU A 13 -6.97 -11.94 -0.61
C LEU A 13 -8.39 -11.34 -0.74
N GLY A 14 -8.85 -11.00 -1.94
CA GLY A 14 -10.20 -10.49 -2.20
C GLY A 14 -10.37 -8.98 -2.01
N PHE A 15 -9.27 -8.22 -1.92
CA PHE A 15 -9.34 -6.76 -2.00
C PHE A 15 -9.76 -6.34 -3.40
N ARG A 16 -10.66 -5.36 -3.48
CA ARG A 16 -11.21 -4.92 -4.76
C ARG A 16 -10.67 -3.55 -5.10
N PHE A 17 -10.05 -3.42 -6.26
CA PHE A 17 -9.57 -2.14 -6.78
C PHE A 17 -10.68 -1.09 -6.75
N LYS A 18 -10.37 0.09 -6.22
CA LYS A 18 -11.27 1.23 -6.15
C LYS A 18 -10.80 2.32 -7.13
N HIS A 19 -9.59 2.82 -6.94
CA HIS A 19 -9.01 3.88 -7.76
C HIS A 19 -7.48 3.88 -7.69
N ALA A 20 -6.83 4.62 -8.59
CA ALA A 20 -5.42 4.96 -8.46
C ALA A 20 -5.14 6.31 -9.11
N ASP A 21 -4.37 7.14 -8.41
CA ASP A 21 -4.02 8.49 -8.83
C ASP A 21 -2.59 8.85 -8.38
N LEU A 22 -2.18 10.09 -8.69
CA LEU A 22 -0.89 10.62 -8.29
C LEU A 22 -1.10 11.72 -7.26
N GLU A 23 -0.56 11.48 -6.07
CA GLU A 23 -0.62 12.42 -4.96
C GLU A 23 0.65 13.25 -4.86
N ARG A 24 0.50 14.57 -4.80
CA ARG A 24 1.63 15.49 -4.68
C ARG A 24 2.13 15.49 -3.25
N GLY A 25 3.38 15.11 -3.05
CA GLY A 25 3.98 15.09 -1.73
C GLY A 25 5.23 14.25 -1.67
N HIS A 26 5.77 14.08 -0.47
CA HIS A 26 6.88 13.18 -0.19
C HIS A 26 6.56 12.31 1.02
N ILE A 27 6.73 11.00 0.86
CA ILE A 27 6.63 10.06 1.97
C ILE A 27 7.89 10.17 2.82
N ARG A 28 7.72 10.27 4.15
CA ARG A 28 8.84 10.43 5.08
C ARG A 28 9.67 9.14 5.16
N GLY A 29 10.99 9.29 5.03
CA GLY A 29 11.96 8.23 5.27
C GLY A 29 12.16 7.24 4.12
N VAL A 30 11.52 7.44 2.98
CA VAL A 30 11.75 6.66 1.75
C VAL A 30 12.59 7.45 0.74
N GLN A 31 13.27 6.75 -0.16
CA GLN A 31 14.08 7.38 -1.21
C GLN A 31 13.22 7.78 -2.43
N GLN A 32 12.27 8.68 -2.21
CA GLN A 32 11.43 9.22 -3.28
C GLN A 32 12.14 10.36 -4.02
N THR A 33 12.16 10.31 -5.35
CA THR A 33 12.85 11.29 -6.20
C THR A 33 11.91 12.25 -6.92
N LEU A 34 10.67 11.83 -7.18
CA LEU A 34 9.63 12.65 -7.80
C LEU A 34 8.84 13.42 -6.72
N PRO A 35 8.24 14.58 -7.04
CA PRO A 35 7.44 15.37 -6.09
C PRO A 35 6.01 14.84 -5.93
N PHE A 36 5.78 13.59 -6.31
CA PHE A 36 4.52 12.88 -6.17
C PHE A 36 4.80 11.37 -6.02
N TYR A 37 3.79 10.64 -5.57
CA TYR A 37 3.77 9.18 -5.53
C TYR A 37 2.41 8.68 -6.01
N GLN A 38 2.32 7.41 -6.40
CA GLN A 38 1.06 6.81 -6.83
C GLN A 38 0.41 6.10 -5.65
N GLU A 39 -0.84 6.45 -5.35
CA GLU A 39 -1.69 5.71 -4.41
C GLU A 39 -2.57 4.77 -5.21
N ILE A 40 -2.67 3.52 -4.76
CA ILE A 40 -3.57 2.52 -5.31
C ILE A 40 -4.54 2.13 -4.19
N GLU A 41 -5.80 2.52 -4.35
CA GLU A 41 -6.83 2.29 -3.36
C GLU A 41 -7.60 1.00 -3.61
N PHE A 42 -7.90 0.28 -2.53
CA PHE A 42 -8.71 -0.92 -2.55
C PHE A 42 -9.81 -0.85 -1.49
N PHE A 43 -11.02 -1.30 -1.84
CA PHE A 43 -12.00 -1.67 -0.84
C PHE A 43 -11.52 -2.90 -0.06
N ALA A 44 -11.75 -2.91 1.25
CA ALA A 44 -11.43 -4.04 2.10
C ALA A 44 -12.12 -5.33 1.62
N SER A 45 -11.38 -6.43 1.68
CA SER A 45 -11.92 -7.77 1.44
C SER A 45 -12.98 -8.14 2.50
N PRO A 46 -14.01 -8.96 2.20
CA PRO A 46 -15.09 -9.27 3.13
C PRO A 46 -14.63 -9.75 4.51
N GLN A 47 -13.55 -10.54 4.61
CA GLN A 47 -13.03 -11.02 5.89
C GLN A 47 -12.42 -9.90 6.77
N TYR A 48 -12.08 -8.75 6.20
CA TYR A 48 -11.49 -7.61 6.91
C TYR A 48 -12.45 -6.41 7.04
N ALA A 49 -13.60 -6.44 6.34
CA ALA A 49 -14.54 -5.33 6.22
C ALA A 49 -15.20 -4.86 7.54
N SER A 50 -15.09 -5.67 8.60
CA SER A 50 -15.54 -5.29 9.95
C SER A 50 -14.60 -4.30 10.63
N THR A 51 -13.33 -4.26 10.22
CA THR A 51 -12.26 -3.50 10.91
C THR A 51 -11.68 -2.41 10.03
N ILE A 52 -11.52 -2.68 8.74
CA ILE A 52 -10.91 -1.78 7.75
C ILE A 52 -11.94 -1.49 6.67
N ARG A 53 -12.01 -0.24 6.22
CA ARG A 53 -12.88 0.15 5.10
C ARG A 53 -12.14 0.02 3.77
N GLU A 54 -10.95 0.59 3.73
CA GLU A 54 -10.12 0.74 2.54
C GLU A 54 -8.65 0.57 2.91
N VAL A 55 -7.88 0.10 1.93
CA VAL A 55 -6.42 -0.01 2.03
C VAL A 55 -5.83 0.74 0.85
N GLU A 56 -4.87 1.60 1.15
CA GLU A 56 -4.09 2.34 0.19
C GLU A 56 -2.70 1.72 0.12
N LEU A 57 -2.21 1.55 -1.10
CA LEU A 57 -0.93 0.93 -1.40
C LEU A 57 -0.09 1.89 -2.22
N THR A 58 1.08 2.24 -1.72
CA THR A 58 2.08 3.01 -2.45
C THR A 58 3.37 2.23 -2.61
N PHE A 59 3.97 2.34 -3.80
CA PHE A 59 5.30 1.81 -4.08
C PHE A 59 6.31 2.94 -4.32
N VAL A 60 7.44 2.90 -3.61
CA VAL A 60 8.59 3.77 -3.91
C VAL A 60 9.78 2.90 -4.30
N THR A 61 10.07 2.87 -5.60
CA THR A 61 11.16 2.06 -6.15
C THR A 61 12.48 2.83 -6.08
N SER A 62 13.52 2.16 -5.60
CA SER A 62 14.90 2.63 -5.60
C SER A 62 15.84 1.56 -6.18
N GLN A 63 17.13 1.88 -6.30
CA GLN A 63 18.15 0.91 -6.70
C GLN A 63 18.30 -0.24 -5.67
N ARG A 64 17.94 -0.02 -4.41
CA ARG A 64 18.08 -1.00 -3.33
C ARG A 64 16.90 -1.96 -3.21
N GLY A 65 15.78 -1.66 -3.87
CA GLY A 65 14.54 -2.41 -3.73
C GLY A 65 13.31 -1.52 -3.86
N VAL A 66 12.18 -2.03 -3.41
CA VAL A 66 10.88 -1.35 -3.37
C VAL A 66 10.47 -1.14 -1.93
N GLU A 67 10.22 0.11 -1.55
CA GLU A 67 9.49 0.43 -0.32
C GLU A 67 7.99 0.28 -0.62
N VAL A 68 7.31 -0.53 0.17
CA VAL A 68 5.88 -0.81 0.11
C VAL A 68 5.23 -0.16 1.32
N ILE A 69 4.36 0.81 1.06
CA ILE A 69 3.63 1.54 2.08
C ILE A 69 2.17 1.10 2.03
N LEU A 70 1.62 0.76 3.19
CA LEU A 70 0.24 0.39 3.39
C LEU A 70 -0.40 1.33 4.40
N GLU A 71 -1.52 1.93 4.01
CA GLU A 71 -2.35 2.73 4.89
C GLU A 71 -3.74 2.13 4.93
N CYS A 72 -4.30 1.93 6.11
CA CYS A 72 -5.61 1.31 6.29
C CYS A 72 -6.53 2.24 7.07
N ASP A 73 -7.62 2.68 6.43
CA ASP A 73 -8.68 3.44 7.10
C ASP A 73 -9.45 2.52 8.05
N LYS A 74 -9.26 2.74 9.35
CA LYS A 74 -10.01 2.03 10.39
C LYS A 74 -11.40 2.63 10.52
N ARG A 75 -12.42 1.76 10.48
CA ARG A 75 -13.81 2.17 10.64
C ARG A 75 -14.08 2.67 12.07
N GLY A 76 -14.16 4.00 12.28
CA GLY A 76 -14.66 4.56 13.55
C GLY A 76 -14.16 5.93 14.04
N GLY A 77 -14.12 7.00 13.22
CA GLY A 77 -13.82 8.33 13.77
C GLY A 77 -14.16 9.52 12.87
N PHE A 78 -15.31 10.14 13.08
CA PHE A 78 -15.73 11.36 12.36
C PHE A 78 -14.99 12.64 12.80
N LEU A 79 -14.02 12.60 13.72
CA LEU A 79 -13.34 13.79 14.27
C LEU A 79 -11.92 13.52 14.83
N SER A 80 -11.02 12.86 14.10
CA SER A 80 -9.59 12.91 14.46
C SER A 80 -8.67 12.58 13.29
N ALA A 81 -7.81 13.53 12.92
CA ALA A 81 -6.57 13.19 12.23
C ALA A 81 -5.77 12.23 13.13
N GLY A 82 -5.56 10.98 12.71
CA GLY A 82 -4.60 10.09 13.36
C GLY A 82 -4.98 8.63 13.63
N HIS A 83 -5.86 7.98 12.87
CA HIS A 83 -6.22 6.57 13.12
C HIS A 83 -6.00 5.58 11.96
N ASP A 84 -5.25 5.97 10.94
CA ASP A 84 -4.84 5.04 9.89
C ASP A 84 -3.75 4.10 10.42
N ALA A 85 -3.92 2.80 10.21
CA ALA A 85 -2.82 1.87 10.45
C ALA A 85 -1.81 2.02 9.32
N PHE A 86 -0.58 2.38 9.67
CA PHE A 86 0.52 2.57 8.74
C PHE A 86 1.50 1.39 8.82
N GLY A 87 1.80 0.79 7.68
CA GLY A 87 2.81 -0.24 7.51
C GLY A 87 3.82 0.16 6.45
N ARG A 88 5.11 -0.06 6.71
CA ARG A 88 6.19 0.17 5.75
C ARG A 88 7.11 -1.03 5.70
N TYR A 89 7.32 -1.55 4.49
CA TYR A 89 8.10 -2.75 4.24
C TYR A 89 9.09 -2.49 3.11
N GLN A 90 10.31 -2.98 3.25
CA GLN A 90 11.31 -2.93 2.18
C GLN A 90 11.45 -4.31 1.57
N VAL A 91 11.29 -4.40 0.24
CA VAL A 91 11.48 -5.64 -0.52
C VAL A 91 12.68 -5.48 -1.44
N SER A 92 13.66 -6.39 -1.35
CA SER A 92 14.75 -6.45 -2.31
C SER A 92 14.23 -6.87 -3.70
N HIS A 93 14.83 -6.33 -4.76
CA HIS A 93 14.56 -6.77 -6.14
C HIS A 93 14.85 -8.27 -6.36
N THR A 94 15.72 -8.86 -5.54
CA THR A 94 16.12 -10.28 -5.62
C THR A 94 15.13 -11.25 -4.96
N ASP A 95 14.19 -10.74 -4.16
CA ASP A 95 13.36 -11.59 -3.30
C ASP A 95 12.00 -11.92 -3.95
N VAL A 96 11.74 -11.40 -5.15
CA VAL A 96 10.48 -11.59 -5.90
C VAL A 96 10.04 -13.05 -5.97
N ASP A 97 10.96 -13.99 -6.17
CA ASP A 97 10.64 -15.42 -6.31
C ASP A 97 10.92 -16.24 -5.03
N ARG A 98 11.28 -15.58 -3.93
CA ARG A 98 11.66 -16.22 -2.66
C ARG A 98 10.68 -15.98 -1.54
N VAL A 99 9.87 -14.93 -1.66
CA VAL A 99 8.84 -14.56 -0.69
C VAL A 99 7.54 -15.27 -1.03
N ASP A 100 6.86 -15.78 -0.01
CA ASP A 100 5.46 -16.20 -0.12
C ASP A 100 4.58 -14.94 0.01
N TRP A 101 3.96 -14.56 -1.10
CA TRP A 101 3.29 -13.27 -1.31
C TRP A 101 1.80 -13.31 -1.01
#